data_AF-A0A0E2LM37-F1
#
_entry.id   AF-A0A0E2LM37-F1
#
_cell.length_a   1.000
_cell.length_b   1.000
_cell.length_c   1.000
_cell.angle_alpha   90.00
_cell.angle_beta   90.00
_cell.angle_gamma   90.00
#
_symmetry.space_group_name_H-M   'P 1'
#
loop_
_entity.id
_entity.type
_entity.pdbx_description
1 polymer ?
#
loop_
_entity_poly.entity_id
_entity_poly.type
_entity_poly.pdbx_seq_one_letter_code
_entity_poly.pdbx_strand_id
1 'polypeptide(L)'
;MEESSLLLKQDYSAKVRTFGSLGYSAERIADLLGLSGQERSIFLIRLSTHGDPLNTAYRNGEVLGEWNIDAALSKQAEGGDVDAIKLRNDRMLERQIADMKKEKFGL
;
A
#
# COMPACT_ATOMS: atom_id res chain seq x y z
N MET A 1 -4.02 -1.86 -34.08
CA MET A 1 -5.07 -2.43 -33.23
C MET A 1 -4.73 -2.06 -31.79
N GLU A 2 -5.43 -1.05 -31.29
CA GLU A 2 -5.79 -0.73 -29.90
C GLU A 2 -5.00 -1.39 -28.73
N GLU A 3 -3.83 -0.86 -28.39
CA GLU A 3 -3.14 -1.17 -27.11
C GLU A 3 -3.49 -0.18 -25.97
N SER A 4 -4.33 0.83 -26.23
CA SER A 4 -4.49 1.97 -25.33
C SER A 4 -5.52 1.81 -24.20
N SER A 5 -6.22 0.68 -24.09
CA SER A 5 -7.34 0.51 -23.15
C SER A 5 -6.94 0.12 -21.71
N LEU A 6 -5.66 -0.18 -21.45
CA LEU A 6 -5.12 -0.55 -20.12
C LEU A 6 -4.04 0.43 -19.59
N LEU A 7 -3.81 1.54 -20.29
CA LEU A 7 -2.81 2.53 -19.90
C LEU A 7 -3.38 3.52 -18.89
N LEU A 8 -2.78 3.54 -17.70
CA LEU A 8 -3.00 4.61 -16.73
C LEU A 8 -2.42 5.91 -17.30
N LYS A 9 -3.14 7.03 -17.15
CA LYS A 9 -2.70 8.33 -17.67
C LYS A 9 -1.43 8.87 -17.01
N GLN A 10 -1.09 8.38 -15.82
CA GLN A 10 0.12 8.74 -15.08
C GLN A 10 0.83 7.49 -14.59
N ASP A 11 2.16 7.61 -14.43
CA ASP A 11 2.95 6.62 -13.71
C ASP A 11 2.78 6.81 -12.20
N TYR A 12 2.11 5.85 -11.57
CA TYR A 12 1.88 5.84 -10.12
C TYR A 12 2.91 5.00 -9.35
N SER A 13 3.90 4.41 -10.02
CA SER A 13 4.82 3.41 -9.43
C SER A 13 5.55 3.90 -8.18
N ALA A 14 5.98 5.17 -8.15
CA ALA A 14 6.64 5.75 -6.97
C ALA A 14 5.68 5.90 -5.78
N LYS A 15 4.48 6.44 -6.03
CA LYS A 15 3.44 6.64 -5.00
C LYS A 15 2.94 5.31 -4.45
N VAL A 16 2.68 4.36 -5.34
CA VAL A 16 2.24 3.00 -5.02
C VAL A 16 3.24 2.28 -4.14
N ARG A 17 4.54 2.42 -4.43
CA ARG A 17 5.61 1.86 -3.57
C ARG A 17 5.61 2.47 -2.18
N THR A 18 5.47 3.79 -2.07
CA THR A 18 5.36 4.46 -0.76
C THR A 18 4.13 3.99 0.00
N PHE A 19 2.97 3.88 -0.65
CA PHE A 19 1.76 3.39 0.01
C PHE A 19 1.82 1.91 0.37
N GLY A 20 2.47 1.08 -0.46
CA GLY A 20 2.79 -0.31 -0.15
C GLY A 20 3.64 -0.43 1.12
N SER A 21 4.65 0.44 1.31
CA SER A 21 5.44 0.45 2.55
C SER A 21 4.68 0.90 3.79
N LEU A 22 3.51 1.52 3.61
CA LEU A 22 2.60 1.87 4.69
C LEU A 22 1.54 0.78 4.92
N GLY A 23 1.51 -0.26 4.07
CA GLY A 23 0.56 -1.36 4.08
C GLY A 23 -0.87 -0.94 3.74
N TYR A 24 -1.05 0.03 2.84
CA TYR A 24 -2.38 0.44 2.37
C TYR A 24 -2.91 -0.53 1.31
N SER A 25 -4.21 -0.88 1.41
CA SER A 25 -4.87 -1.73 0.41
C SER A 25 -4.94 -1.04 -0.96
N ALA A 26 -5.13 -1.85 -2.00
CA ALA A 26 -5.26 -1.39 -3.38
C ALA A 26 -6.39 -0.35 -3.54
N GLU A 27 -7.53 -0.59 -2.90
CA GLU A 27 -8.71 0.27 -2.91
C GLU A 27 -8.42 1.62 -2.25
N ARG A 28 -7.75 1.59 -1.10
CA ARG A 28 -7.37 2.80 -0.37
C ARG A 28 -6.37 3.62 -1.17
N ILE A 29 -5.42 2.98 -1.83
CA ILE A 29 -4.48 3.67 -2.71
C ILE A 29 -5.23 4.33 -3.87
N ALA A 30 -6.18 3.63 -4.47
CA ALA A 30 -7.00 4.20 -5.54
C ALA A 30 -7.83 5.41 -5.05
N ASP A 31 -8.39 5.35 -3.84
CA ASP A 31 -9.10 6.46 -3.20
C ASP A 31 -8.16 7.66 -2.94
N LEU A 32 -6.96 7.42 -2.40
CA LEU A 32 -5.96 8.46 -2.11
C LEU A 32 -5.39 9.11 -3.37
N LEU A 33 -5.32 8.35 -4.47
CA LEU A 33 -4.94 8.86 -5.78
C LEU A 33 -6.09 9.57 -6.51
N GLY A 34 -7.30 9.58 -5.93
CA GLY A 34 -8.49 10.20 -6.52
C GLY A 34 -8.99 9.47 -7.78
N LEU A 35 -8.68 8.18 -7.92
CA LEU A 35 -9.05 7.40 -9.10
C LEU A 35 -10.54 7.00 -9.04
N SER A 36 -11.23 7.22 -10.17
CA SER A 36 -12.65 6.91 -10.31
C SER A 36 -12.96 6.25 -11.65
N GLY A 37 -14.13 5.61 -11.75
CA GLY A 37 -14.60 4.97 -12.98
C GLY A 37 -13.63 3.92 -13.52
N GLN A 38 -13.36 3.99 -14.83
CA GLN A 38 -12.52 3.01 -15.53
C GLN A 38 -11.05 3.05 -15.08
N GLU A 39 -10.52 4.22 -14.72
CA GLU A 39 -9.13 4.36 -14.26
C GLU A 39 -8.91 3.62 -12.94
N ARG A 40 -9.90 3.65 -12.03
CA ARG A 40 -9.89 2.87 -10.79
C ARG A 40 -9.82 1.38 -11.09
N SER A 41 -10.69 0.88 -11.96
CA SER A 41 -10.74 -0.55 -12.29
C SER A 41 -9.44 -1.04 -12.93
N ILE A 42 -8.89 -0.27 -13.87
CA ILE A 42 -7.59 -0.57 -14.50
C ILE A 42 -6.49 -0.57 -13.45
N PHE A 43 -6.47 0.43 -12.56
CA PHE A 43 -5.46 0.52 -11.51
C PHE A 43 -5.51 -0.70 -10.59
N LEU A 44 -6.69 -1.10 -10.10
CA LEU A 44 -6.85 -2.26 -9.22
C LEU A 44 -6.40 -3.55 -9.92
N ILE A 45 -6.84 -3.77 -11.17
CA ILE A 45 -6.44 -4.95 -11.96
C ILE A 45 -4.92 -5.01 -12.11
N ARG A 46 -4.28 -3.90 -12.48
CA ARG A 46 -2.83 -3.84 -12.67
C ARG A 46 -2.08 -4.03 -11.36
N LEU A 47 -2.59 -3.50 -10.26
CA LEU A 47 -2.01 -3.69 -8.94
C LEU A 47 -2.11 -5.15 -8.47
N SER A 48 -3.14 -5.89 -8.88
CA SER A 48 -3.32 -7.31 -8.55
C SER A 48 -2.67 -8.27 -9.56
N THR A 49 -2.27 -7.78 -10.74
CA THR A 49 -1.69 -8.62 -11.81
C THR A 49 -0.21 -8.87 -11.56
N HIS A 50 0.16 -10.12 -11.30
CA HIS A 50 1.57 -10.50 -11.17
C HIS A 50 2.35 -10.25 -12.45
N GLY A 51 3.55 -9.67 -12.30
CA GLY A 51 4.40 -9.27 -13.41
C GLY A 51 4.11 -7.88 -13.98
N ASP A 52 3.01 -7.21 -13.56
CA ASP A 52 2.82 -5.80 -13.91
C ASP A 52 3.87 -4.94 -13.16
N PRO A 53 4.48 -3.94 -13.81
CA PRO A 53 5.38 -3.00 -13.15
C PRO A 53 4.77 -2.32 -11.90
N LEU A 54 3.47 -2.05 -11.93
CA LEU A 54 2.75 -1.43 -10.82
C LEU A 54 2.59 -2.39 -9.63
N ASN A 55 2.26 -3.66 -9.88
CA ASN A 55 2.27 -4.72 -8.87
C ASN A 55 3.66 -4.92 -8.27
N THR A 56 4.69 -4.92 -9.12
CA THR A 56 6.09 -5.06 -8.67
C THR A 56 6.50 -3.90 -7.76
N ALA A 57 6.16 -2.66 -8.13
CA ALA A 57 6.42 -1.48 -7.32
C ALA A 57 5.66 -1.54 -5.97
N TYR A 58 4.41 -2.00 -5.98
CA TYR A 58 3.61 -2.18 -4.77
C TYR A 58 4.24 -3.21 -3.82
N ARG A 59 4.58 -4.40 -4.32
CA ARG A 59 5.21 -5.48 -3.52
C ARG A 59 6.57 -5.08 -2.98
N ASN A 60 7.38 -4.38 -3.78
CA ASN A 60 8.64 -3.82 -3.28
C ASN A 60 8.41 -2.81 -2.15
N GLY A 61 7.30 -2.06 -2.21
CA GLY A 61 6.83 -1.22 -1.12
C GLY A 61 6.53 -2.02 0.14
N GLU A 62 5.71 -3.08 0.03
CA GLU A 62 5.36 -3.95 1.17
C GLU A 62 6.61 -4.49 1.88
N VAL A 63 7.56 -5.03 1.12
CA VAL A 63 8.85 -5.54 1.65
C VAL A 63 9.66 -4.44 2.35
N LEU A 64 9.69 -3.23 1.79
CA LEU A 64 10.34 -2.08 2.44
C LEU A 64 9.60 -1.66 3.73
N GLY A 65 8.28 -1.79 3.77
CA GLY A 65 7.46 -1.55 4.96
C GLY A 65 7.81 -2.49 6.10
N GLU A 66 7.88 -3.79 5.82
CA GLU A 66 8.29 -4.82 6.78
C GLU A 66 9.71 -4.55 7.31
N TRP A 67 10.65 -4.23 6.42
CA TRP A 67 12.02 -3.90 6.82
C TRP A 67 12.09 -2.62 7.69
N ASN A 68 11.25 -1.62 7.42
CA ASN A 68 11.16 -0.41 8.25
C ASN A 68 10.56 -0.70 9.64
N ILE A 69 9.64 -1.65 9.76
CA ILE A 69 9.10 -2.08 11.05
C ILE A 69 10.20 -2.77 11.86
N ASP A 70 10.98 -3.65 11.23
CA ASP A 70 12.10 -4.35 11.88
C ASP A 70 13.22 -3.37 12.28
N ALA A 71 13.56 -2.41 11.43
CA ALA A 71 14.52 -1.36 11.76
C ALA A 71 14.01 -0.45 12.88
N ALA A 72 12.71 -0.13 12.89
CA ALA A 72 12.09 0.62 13.98
C ALA A 72 12.08 -0.18 15.28
N LEU A 73 11.80 -1.49 15.25
CA LEU A 73 11.88 -2.40 16.41
C LEU A 73 13.31 -2.51 16.96
N SER A 74 14.31 -2.57 16.08
CA SER A 74 15.72 -2.61 16.47
C SER A 74 16.16 -1.29 17.11
N LYS A 75 15.75 -0.15 16.54
CA LYS A 75 15.98 1.19 17.14
C LYS A 75 15.17 1.41 18.42
N GLN A 76 14.00 0.79 18.54
CA GLN A 76 13.15 0.78 19.74
C GLN A 76 13.83 0.07 20.92
N ALA A 77 14.72 -0.89 20.67
CA ALA A 77 15.56 -1.48 21.71
C ALA A 77 16.64 -0.52 22.23
N GLU A 78 17.03 0.50 21.45
CA GLU A 78 18.10 1.45 21.79
C GLU A 78 17.59 2.76 22.43
N GLY A 79 16.33 3.16 22.17
CA GLY A 79 15.88 4.56 22.32
C GLY A 79 15.00 4.96 23.53
N GLY A 80 14.50 4.02 24.34
CA GLY A 80 13.84 4.31 25.63
C GLY A 80 12.46 5.01 25.61
N ASP A 81 12.03 5.66 24.52
CA ASP A 81 10.68 6.25 24.38
C ASP A 81 9.73 5.26 23.68
N VAL A 82 9.47 4.16 24.39
CA VAL A 82 8.86 2.94 23.85
C VAL A 82 7.35 3.12 23.58
N ASP A 83 6.67 3.94 24.38
CA ASP A 83 5.20 3.98 24.40
C ASP A 83 4.61 4.80 23.24
N ALA A 84 5.21 5.93 22.88
CA ALA A 84 4.67 6.80 21.82
C ALA A 84 4.79 6.17 20.42
N ILE A 85 5.91 5.48 20.16
CA ILE A 85 6.15 4.80 18.88
C ILE A 85 5.30 3.54 18.77
N LYS A 86 5.22 2.74 19.85
CA LYS A 86 4.37 1.55 19.90
C LYS A 86 2.90 1.91 19.69
N LEU A 87 2.41 2.97 20.35
CA LEU A 87 1.05 3.49 20.14
C LEU A 87 0.79 3.90 18.68
N ARG A 88 1.77 4.50 18.00
CA ARG A 88 1.63 4.86 16.58
C ARG A 88 1.59 3.62 15.68
N ASN A 89 2.44 2.64 15.94
CA ASN A 89 2.49 1.38 15.19
C ASN A 89 1.24 0.54 15.41
N ASP A 90 0.79 0.39 16.66
CA ASP A 90 -0.44 -0.33 17.00
C ASP A 90 -1.64 0.30 16.28
N ARG A 91 -1.74 1.64 16.25
CA ARG A 91 -2.79 2.34 15.49
C ARG A 91 -2.66 2.17 13.97
N MET A 92 -1.46 2.02 13.44
CA MET A 92 -1.28 1.68 12.02
C MET A 92 -1.74 0.25 11.74
N LEU A 93 -1.41 -0.69 12.62
CA LEU A 93 -1.74 -2.11 12.50
C LEU A 93 -3.25 -2.34 12.65
N GLU A 94 -3.91 -1.68 13.60
CA GLU A 94 -5.38 -1.67 13.74
C GLU A 94 -6.08 -1.15 12.48
N ARG A 95 -5.52 -0.11 11.85
CA ARG A 95 -6.06 0.43 10.59
C ARG A 95 -5.87 -0.54 9.43
N GLN A 96 -4.72 -1.21 9.34
CA GLN A 96 -4.49 -2.26 8.34
C GLN A 96 -5.48 -3.42 8.51
N ILE A 97 -5.73 -3.84 9.76
CA ILE A 97 -6.72 -4.88 10.06
C ILE A 97 -8.13 -4.43 9.63
N ALA A 98 -8.48 -3.16 9.88
CA ALA A 98 -9.75 -2.60 9.44
C ALA A 98 -9.88 -2.56 7.91
N ASP A 99 -8.83 -2.13 7.21
CA ASP A 99 -8.80 -2.09 5.74
C ASP A 99 -8.90 -3.50 5.14
N MET A 100 -8.15 -4.48 5.67
CA MET A 100 -8.25 -5.89 5.25
C MET A 100 -9.63 -6.48 5.51
N LYS A 101 -10.27 -6.14 6.63
CA LYS A 101 -11.63 -6.59 6.94
C LYS A 101 -12.64 -6.04 5.94
N LYS A 102 -12.50 -4.77 5.57
CA LYS A 102 -13.35 -4.13 4.57
C LYS A 102 -13.16 -4.73 3.19
N GLU A 103 -11.92 -5.01 2.79
CA GLU A 103 -11.60 -5.64 1.51
C GLU A 103 -12.12 -7.08 1.41
N LYS A 104 -11.90 -7.91 2.45
CA LYS A 104 -12.27 -9.33 2.42
C LYS A 104 -13.74 -9.61 2.77
N PHE A 105 -14.39 -8.75 3.55
CA PHE A 105 -15.72 -9.02 4.10
C PHE A 105 -16.75 -7.92 3.81
N GLY A 106 -16.38 -6.81 3.18
CA GLY A 106 -17.32 -5.77 2.73
C GLY A 106 -18.11 -5.06 3.84
N LEU A 107 -17.65 -5.14 5.08
CA LEU A 107 -18.30 -4.54 6.27
C LEU A 107 -18.09 -3.03 6.38
#